data_AF-A0A318B4U2-F1
#
_entry.id   AF-A0A318B4U2-F1
#
_cell.length_a   1.000
_cell.length_b   1.000
_cell.length_c   1.000
_cell.angle_alpha   90.00
_cell.angle_beta   90.00
_cell.angle_gamma   90.00
#
_symmetry.space_group_name_H-M   'P 1'
#
loop_
_entity.id
_entity.type
_entity.pdbx_description
1 polymer ?
#
loop_
_entity_poly.entity_id
_entity_poly.type
_entity_poly.pdbx_seq_one_letter_code
_entity_poly.pdbx_strand_id
1 'polypeptide(L)'
;MTDVQPGKFHPQAALKGYALNRMCFTLNSAESRAAFTADPDGYCARFGLNDEEVAAVRSRDKKRLFAAGGNMYFLAKLDRVPKPQGAR
;
A
#
# COMPACT_ATOMS: atom_id res chain seq x y z
N MET A 1 -2.14 12.23 -22.59
CA MET A 1 -1.17 12.65 -21.54
C MET A 1 -1.98 12.69 -20.25
N THR A 2 -1.85 11.81 -19.26
CA THR A 2 -0.70 11.04 -18.77
C THR A 2 -1.25 9.90 -17.89
N ASP A 3 -1.38 8.69 -18.43
CA ASP A 3 -1.69 7.52 -17.59
C ASP A 3 -0.52 7.22 -16.65
N VAL A 4 -0.84 6.81 -15.42
CA VAL A 4 0.17 6.40 -14.43
C VAL A 4 0.93 5.19 -14.98
N GLN A 5 2.20 5.39 -15.35
CA GLN A 5 3.08 4.30 -15.77
C GLN A 5 3.54 3.51 -14.54
N PRO A 6 3.28 2.19 -14.46
CA PRO A 6 3.74 1.38 -13.33
C PRO A 6 5.25 1.51 -13.13
N GLY A 7 5.68 1.74 -11.89
CA GLY A 7 7.08 1.85 -11.51
C GLY A 7 7.71 3.24 -11.74
N LYS A 8 6.99 4.18 -12.37
CA LYS A 8 7.42 5.58 -12.44
C LYS A 8 6.59 6.46 -11.51
N PHE A 9 7.27 7.26 -10.69
CA PHE A 9 6.62 8.14 -9.73
C PHE A 9 6.64 9.59 -10.22
N HIS A 10 5.49 10.07 -10.68
CA HIS A 10 5.24 11.42 -11.18
C HIS A 10 4.04 12.04 -10.45
N PRO A 11 3.75 13.35 -10.57
CA PRO A 11 2.68 14.01 -9.82
C PRO A 11 1.31 13.31 -9.90
N GLN A 12 0.92 12.79 -11.06
CA GLN A 12 -0.34 12.04 -11.23
C GLN A 12 -0.33 10.73 -10.42
N ALA A 13 0.79 10.01 -10.39
CA ALA A 13 0.95 8.80 -9.59
C ALA A 13 0.95 9.13 -8.09
N ALA A 14 1.56 10.25 -7.69
CA ALA A 14 1.58 10.71 -6.31
C ALA A 14 0.18 11.06 -5.79
N LEU A 15 -0.63 11.73 -6.61
CA LEU A 15 -2.03 12.01 -6.29
C LEU A 15 -2.86 10.74 -6.21
N LYS A 16 -2.74 9.86 -7.22
CA LYS A 16 -3.47 8.58 -7.27
C LYS A 16 -3.17 7.70 -6.05
N GLY A 17 -1.90 7.50 -5.74
CA GLY A 17 -1.46 6.60 -4.68
C GLY A 17 -1.34 7.27 -3.30
N TYR A 18 -1.87 8.48 -3.10
CA TYR A 18 -1.64 9.23 -1.85
C TYR A 18 -2.04 8.44 -0.60
N ALA A 19 -3.25 7.86 -0.60
CA ALA A 19 -3.77 7.05 0.51
C ALA A 19 -2.86 5.83 0.80
N LEU A 20 -2.54 5.07 -0.24
CA LEU A 20 -1.65 3.91 -0.18
C LEU A 20 -0.25 4.27 0.37
N ASN A 21 0.36 5.33 -0.17
CA ASN A 21 1.68 5.78 0.24
C ASN A 21 1.69 6.27 1.70
N ARG A 22 0.68 7.06 2.10
CA ARG A 22 0.52 7.54 3.49
C ARG A 22 0.33 6.38 4.45
N MET A 23 -0.48 5.38 4.10
CA MET A 23 -0.65 4.16 4.89
C MET A 23 0.69 3.45 5.07
N CYS A 24 1.40 3.18 3.98
CA CYS A 24 2.71 2.50 4.03
C CYS A 24 3.73 3.28 4.88
N PHE A 25 3.70 4.61 4.85
CA PHE A 25 4.58 5.45 5.68
C PHE A 25 4.42 5.18 7.17
N THR A 26 3.19 4.95 7.63
CA THR A 26 2.91 4.71 9.06
C THR A 26 3.57 3.46 9.61
N LEU A 27 3.90 2.49 8.74
CA LEU A 27 4.55 1.22 9.11
C LEU A 27 6.01 1.37 9.56
N ASN A 28 6.54 2.61 9.58
CA ASN A 28 7.77 2.90 10.31
C ASN A 28 7.60 2.68 11.83
N SER A 29 6.42 2.94 12.40
CA SER A 29 6.14 2.72 13.83
C SER A 29 5.84 1.25 14.14
N ALA A 30 6.35 0.74 15.25
CA ALA A 30 6.04 -0.62 15.73
C ALA A 30 4.55 -0.79 16.07
N GLU A 31 3.93 0.24 16.63
CA GLU A 31 2.50 0.25 16.97
C GLU A 31 1.64 0.10 15.71
N SER A 32 1.93 0.89 14.67
CA SER A 32 1.25 0.78 13.37
C SER A 32 1.41 -0.60 12.74
N ARG A 33 2.59 -1.21 12.87
CA ARG A 33 2.83 -2.57 12.40
C ARG A 33 2.00 -3.61 13.15
N ALA A 34 1.89 -3.47 14.48
CA ALA A 34 1.05 -4.34 15.29
C ALA A 34 -0.43 -4.17 14.93
N ALA A 35 -0.90 -2.93 14.80
CA ALA A 35 -2.27 -2.62 14.40
C ALA A 35 -2.61 -3.16 13.01
N PHE A 36 -1.72 -2.96 12.02
CA PHE A 36 -1.89 -3.52 10.67
C PHE A 36 -1.91 -5.05 10.69
N THR A 37 -1.06 -5.69 11.50
CA THR A 37 -1.02 -7.16 11.58
C THR A 37 -2.29 -7.74 12.22
N ALA A 38 -2.85 -7.04 13.21
CA ALA A 38 -4.06 -7.46 13.91
C ALA A 38 -5.33 -7.38 13.03
N ASP A 39 -5.45 -6.32 12.22
CA ASP A 39 -6.57 -6.12 11.32
C ASP A 39 -6.14 -5.38 10.04
N PRO A 40 -5.63 -6.10 9.03
CA PRO A 40 -5.15 -5.48 7.80
C PRO A 40 -6.24 -4.69 7.05
N ASP A 41 -7.49 -5.17 7.07
CA ASP A 41 -8.59 -4.54 6.31
C ASP A 41 -9.08 -3.28 6.99
N GLY A 42 -9.34 -3.34 8.30
CA GLY A 42 -9.71 -2.17 9.06
C GLY A 42 -8.59 -1.14 9.05
N TYR A 43 -7.32 -1.57 9.03
CA TYR A 43 -6.20 -0.65 8.86
C TYR A 43 -6.21 0.01 7.48
N CYS A 44 -6.43 -0.72 6.39
CA CYS A 44 -6.54 -0.12 5.06
C CYS A 44 -7.76 0.82 4.94
N ALA A 45 -8.90 0.46 5.52
CA ALA A 45 -10.11 1.27 5.52
C ALA A 45 -9.92 2.63 6.20
N ARG A 46 -9.14 2.71 7.30
CA ARG A 46 -8.79 3.98 7.97
C ARG A 46 -8.06 4.97 7.06
N PHE A 47 -7.40 4.49 6.02
CA PHE A 47 -6.70 5.33 5.04
C PHE A 47 -7.52 5.58 3.77
N GLY A 48 -8.70 4.96 3.64
CA GLY A 48 -9.57 5.11 2.48
C GLY A 48 -9.07 4.35 1.25
N LEU A 49 -8.35 3.24 1.43
CA LEU A 49 -7.97 2.38 0.30
C LEU A 49 -9.23 1.71 -0.27
N ASN A 50 -9.28 1.62 -1.60
CA ASN A 50 -10.34 0.88 -2.28
C ASN A 50 -10.06 -0.63 -2.32
N ASP A 51 -11.04 -1.43 -2.78
CA ASP A 51 -10.95 -2.89 -2.81
C ASP A 51 -9.76 -3.42 -3.62
N GLU A 52 -9.41 -2.77 -4.73
CA GLU A 52 -8.25 -3.17 -5.56
C GLU A 52 -6.92 -2.93 -4.83
N GLU A 53 -6.80 -1.80 -4.14
CA GLU A 53 -5.64 -1.44 -3.33
C GLU A 53 -5.49 -2.35 -2.11
N VAL A 54 -6.61 -2.65 -1.42
CA VAL A 54 -6.64 -3.62 -0.32
C VAL A 54 -6.18 -4.99 -0.79
N ALA A 55 -6.71 -5.47 -1.91
CA ALA A 55 -6.31 -6.74 -2.50
C ALA A 55 -4.81 -6.75 -2.90
N ALA A 56 -4.29 -5.64 -3.41
CA ALA A 56 -2.87 -5.49 -3.74
C ALA A 56 -1.97 -5.50 -2.49
N VAL A 57 -2.40 -4.83 -1.40
CA VAL A 57 -1.70 -4.82 -0.11
C VAL A 57 -1.68 -6.21 0.54
N ARG A 58 -2.81 -6.93 0.51
CA ARG A 58 -2.93 -8.30 1.04
C ARG A 58 -2.03 -9.29 0.29
N SER A 59 -2.13 -9.29 -1.03
CA SER A 59 -1.38 -10.21 -1.89
C SER A 59 0.11 -9.89 -1.96
N ARG A 60 0.49 -8.63 -1.68
CA ARG A 60 1.81 -8.05 -1.95
C ARG A 60 2.16 -8.01 -3.43
N ASP A 61 1.15 -7.94 -4.29
CA ASP A 61 1.35 -7.78 -5.73
C ASP A 61 1.95 -6.40 -6.03
N LYS A 62 3.28 -6.35 -6.17
CA LYS A 62 4.01 -5.11 -6.46
C LYS A 62 3.56 -4.47 -7.78
N LYS A 63 3.14 -5.25 -8.79
CA LYS A 63 2.67 -4.68 -10.07
C LYS A 63 1.38 -3.90 -9.85
N ARG A 64 0.43 -4.47 -9.10
CA ARG A 64 -0.82 -3.78 -8.74
C ARG A 64 -0.58 -2.57 -7.84
N LEU A 65 0.32 -2.69 -6.85
CA LEU A 65 0.70 -1.57 -5.98
C LEU A 65 1.33 -0.41 -6.77
N PHE A 66 2.16 -0.69 -7.77
CA PHE A 66 2.70 0.34 -8.66
C PHE A 66 1.63 0.94 -9.58
N ALA A 67 0.71 0.12 -10.11
CA ALA A 67 -0.41 0.61 -10.91
C ALA A 67 -1.37 1.51 -10.10
N ALA A 68 -1.47 1.29 -8.79
CA ALA A 68 -2.18 2.14 -7.84
C ALA A 68 -1.44 3.46 -7.51
N GLY A 69 -0.25 3.71 -8.07
CA GLY A 69 0.54 4.90 -7.78
C GLY A 69 1.44 4.77 -6.54
N GLY A 70 1.68 3.55 -6.07
CA GLY A 70 2.60 3.27 -4.99
C GLY A 70 4.04 3.65 -5.35
N ASN A 71 4.72 4.34 -4.45
CA ASN A 71 6.15 4.64 -4.57
C ASN A 71 6.97 3.53 -3.90
N MET A 72 8.00 3.04 -4.59
CA MET A 72 8.84 1.93 -4.14
C MET A 72 9.36 2.09 -2.68
N TYR A 73 9.76 3.29 -2.28
CA TYR A 73 10.28 3.55 -0.93
C TYR A 73 9.21 3.46 0.16
N PHE A 74 7.96 3.77 -0.16
CA PHE A 74 6.83 3.57 0.73
C PHE A 74 6.43 2.09 0.75
N LEU A 75 6.28 1.48 -0.41
CA LEU A 75 5.89 0.06 -0.54
C LEU A 75 6.87 -0.90 0.14
N ALA A 76 8.16 -0.59 0.20
CA ALA A 76 9.15 -1.39 0.92
C ALA A 76 8.85 -1.52 2.43
N LYS A 77 8.07 -0.60 3.01
CA LYS A 77 7.70 -0.65 4.43
C LYS A 77 6.68 -1.75 4.72
N LEU A 78 5.90 -2.18 3.73
CA LEU A 78 5.05 -3.37 3.87
C LEU A 78 5.92 -4.59 4.20
N ASP A 79 7.13 -4.69 3.68
CA ASP A 79 8.00 -5.86 3.89
C ASP A 79 8.53 -5.93 5.35
N ARG A 80 8.24 -4.92 6.18
CA ARG A 80 8.49 -4.89 7.63
C ARG A 80 7.36 -5.48 8.47
N VAL A 81 6.20 -5.81 7.88
CA VAL A 81 5.10 -6.51 8.56
C VAL A 81 4.92 -7.91 7.95
N PRO A 82 4.58 -8.93 8.76
CA PRO A 82 4.27 -10.27 8.26
C PRO A 82 3.17 -10.23 7.20
N LYS A 83 3.24 -11.14 6.23
CA LYS A 83 2.15 -11.29 5.25
C LYS A 83 0.91 -11.84 5.97
N PRO A 84 -0.30 -11.29 5.72
CA PRO A 84 -1.53 -11.85 6.27
C PRO A 84 -1.67 -13.33 5.90
N GLN A 85 -1.99 -14.18 6.86
CA GLN A 85 -2.17 -15.61 6.64
C GLN A 85 -3.35 -15.83 5.67
N GLY A 86 -3.16 -16.68 4.65
CA GLY A 86 -4.22 -17.01 3.67
C GLY A 86 -4.20 -16.21 2.36
N ALA A 87 -3.32 -15.22 2.20
CA ALA A 87 -3.13 -14.53 0.92
C ALA A 87 -2.25 -15.38 -0.02
N ARG A 88 -2.87 -16.29 -0.79
CA ARG A 88 -2.22 -16.98 -1.92
C ARG A 88 -1.87 -15.97 -3.00
#